data_AF-A0A819WY90-F1
#
_entry.id   AF-A0A819WY90-F1
#
_cell.length_a   1.000
_cell.length_b   1.000
_cell.length_c   1.000
_cell.angle_alpha   90.00
_cell.angle_beta   90.00
_cell.angle_gamma   90.00
#
_symmetry.space_group_name_H-M   'P 1'
#
loop_
_entity.id
_entity.type
_entity.pdbx_description
1 polymer ?
#
loop_
_entity_poly.entity_id
_entity_poly.type
_entity_poly.pdbx_seq_one_letter_code
_entity_poly.pdbx_strand_id
1 'polypeptide(L)'
;MTETPLHLYAKQQYTELEALLRRIATRNKRTEEQWYPSYQEFLRNQSITEVNNETKVSFFKQVRQLFLHRPTVIKVLITDLLGFTTYLLYYEISYGFEVINISPYLGILIGAVVEAIGYITGSFLIVTRLGRKGTFMIMMTLTAVCVLIVPFVSQHGALATVFVAQLGKYAISGAISVSWILIPELFQTSIRRSQWTRNKIIRM
;
A
#
# COMPACT_ATOMS: atom_id res chain seq x y z
N MET A 1 -3.89 25.59 5.81
CA MET A 1 -3.92 24.25 5.16
C MET A 1 -5.32 24.05 4.59
N THR A 2 -5.45 23.75 3.31
CA THR A 2 -6.76 23.45 2.70
C THR A 2 -7.23 22.08 3.18
N GLU A 3 -8.38 21.99 3.83
CA GLU A 3 -9.00 20.71 4.23
C GLU A 3 -9.22 19.82 2.99
N THR A 4 -9.18 18.50 3.15
CA THR A 4 -9.42 17.59 2.02
C THR A 4 -10.88 17.69 1.58
N PRO A 5 -11.20 17.60 0.27
CA PRO A 5 -12.59 17.69 -0.22
C PRO A 5 -13.53 16.71 0.48
N LEU A 6 -13.03 15.52 0.83
CA LEU A 6 -13.79 14.48 1.49
C LEU A 6 -14.18 14.84 2.93
N HIS A 7 -13.37 15.66 3.59
CA HIS A 7 -13.60 16.11 4.96
C HIS A 7 -14.65 17.22 5.03
N LEU A 8 -14.58 18.19 4.11
CA LEU A 8 -15.62 19.22 3.96
C LEU A 8 -16.97 18.61 3.59
N TYR A 9 -16.94 17.58 2.74
CA TYR A 9 -18.11 16.77 2.42
C TYR A 9 -18.69 16.09 3.66
N ALA A 10 -17.87 15.43 4.48
CA ALA A 10 -18.32 14.75 5.71
C ALA A 10 -18.90 15.70 6.75
N LYS A 11 -18.47 16.97 6.78
CA LYS A 11 -19.02 18.04 7.62
C LYS A 11 -20.29 18.70 7.05
N GLN A 12 -20.77 18.28 5.88
CA GLN A 12 -21.91 18.88 5.17
C GLN A 12 -21.71 20.37 4.80
N GLN A 13 -20.47 20.83 4.70
CA GLN A 13 -20.13 22.20 4.31
C GLN A 13 -20.01 22.32 2.78
N TYR A 14 -21.16 22.21 2.09
CA TYR A 14 -21.20 22.15 0.62
C TYR A 14 -20.72 23.41 -0.10
N THR A 15 -20.88 24.58 0.53
CA THR A 15 -20.43 25.88 -0.02
C THR A 15 -18.91 25.99 -0.08
N GLU A 16 -18.23 25.59 1.00
CA GLU A 16 -16.76 25.54 1.06
C GLU A 16 -16.19 24.44 0.16
N LEU A 17 -16.88 23.30 0.09
CA LEU A 17 -16.54 22.19 -0.81
C LEU A 17 -16.57 22.63 -2.28
N GLU A 18 -17.63 23.32 -2.70
CA GLU A 18 -17.77 23.80 -4.08
C GLU A 18 -16.69 24.83 -4.42
N ALA A 19 -16.41 25.78 -3.52
CA ALA A 19 -15.33 26.76 -3.71
C ALA A 19 -13.96 26.08 -3.84
N LEU A 20 -13.72 25.01 -3.09
CA LEU A 20 -12.48 24.23 -3.17
C LEU A 20 -12.41 23.41 -4.48
N LEU A 21 -13.51 22.77 -4.89
CA LEU A 21 -13.58 22.02 -6.16
C LEU A 21 -13.37 22.93 -7.37
N ARG A 22 -13.94 24.14 -7.35
CA ARG A 22 -13.69 25.19 -8.37
C ARG A 22 -12.20 25.52 -8.46
N ARG A 23 -11.50 25.70 -7.34
CA ARG A 23 -10.04 25.94 -7.32
C ARG A 23 -9.21 24.77 -7.86
N ILE A 24 -9.64 23.53 -7.61
CA ILE A 24 -8.98 22.34 -8.17
C ILE A 24 -9.24 22.24 -9.67
N ALA A 25 -10.46 22.52 -10.12
CA ALA A 25 -10.85 22.49 -11.53
C ALA A 25 -10.10 23.53 -12.37
N THR A 26 -9.92 24.76 -11.85
CA THR A 26 -9.15 25.81 -12.53
C THR A 26 -7.67 25.44 -12.68
N ARG A 27 -7.04 24.85 -11.64
CA ARG A 27 -5.68 24.30 -11.75
C ARG A 27 -5.58 23.15 -12.76
N ASN A 28 -6.61 22.32 -12.86
CA ASN A 28 -6.68 21.20 -13.79
C ASN A 28 -7.21 21.57 -15.18
N LYS A 29 -7.37 22.87 -15.49
CA LYS A 29 -7.87 23.41 -16.76
C LYS A 29 -9.20 22.78 -17.21
N ARG A 30 -10.10 22.47 -16.27
CA ARG A 30 -11.44 21.93 -16.59
C ARG A 30 -12.50 23.03 -16.54
N THR A 31 -13.36 23.04 -17.55
CA THR A 31 -14.51 23.96 -17.66
C THR A 31 -15.60 23.59 -16.66
N GLU A 32 -16.32 24.60 -16.15
CA GLU A 32 -17.36 24.44 -15.13
C GLU A 32 -18.48 23.47 -15.54
N GLU A 33 -18.83 23.48 -16.82
CA GLU A 33 -19.85 22.62 -17.43
C GLU A 33 -19.52 21.12 -17.36
N GLN A 34 -18.24 20.75 -17.30
CA GLN A 34 -17.81 19.34 -17.35
C GLN A 34 -17.85 18.64 -15.98
N TRP A 35 -17.65 19.37 -14.89
CA TRP A 35 -17.55 18.76 -13.55
C TRP A 35 -18.78 19.03 -12.67
N TYR A 36 -19.48 20.15 -12.88
CA TYR A 36 -20.66 20.54 -12.12
C TYR A 36 -21.82 19.51 -12.17
N PRO A 37 -22.21 18.93 -13.32
CA PRO A 37 -23.28 17.92 -13.36
C PRO A 37 -22.90 16.64 -12.60
N SER A 38 -21.62 16.24 -12.64
CA SER A 38 -21.13 15.07 -11.91
C SER A 38 -21.12 15.29 -10.39
N TYR A 39 -20.84 16.54 -9.95
CA TYR A 39 -20.96 16.96 -8.55
C TYR A 39 -22.42 16.93 -8.06
N GLN A 40 -23.36 17.46 -8.86
CA GLN A 40 -24.78 17.44 -8.52
C GLN A 40 -25.35 16.02 -8.46
N GLU A 41 -24.96 15.15 -9.40
CA GLU A 41 -25.35 13.75 -9.38
C GLU A 41 -24.79 13.01 -8.14
N PHE A 42 -23.56 13.32 -7.73
CA PHE A 42 -22.95 12.76 -6.51
C PHE A 42 -23.74 13.16 -5.26
N LEU A 43 -24.09 14.45 -5.11
CA LEU A 43 -24.91 14.93 -3.99
C LEU A 43 -26.31 14.30 -3.97
N ARG A 44 -26.96 14.16 -5.14
CA ARG A 44 -28.30 13.57 -5.28
C ARG A 44 -28.32 12.08 -4.92
N ASN A 45 -27.32 11.32 -5.37
CA ASN A 45 -27.28 9.88 -5.12
C ASN A 45 -26.99 9.56 -3.64
N GLN A 46 -26.31 10.46 -2.93
CA GLN A 46 -25.96 10.26 -1.53
C GLN A 46 -27.06 10.71 -0.56
N SER A 47 -27.80 11.79 -0.84
CA SER A 47 -28.99 12.14 -0.04
C SER A 47 -30.05 11.02 -0.04
N ILE A 48 -30.22 10.33 -1.18
CA ILE A 48 -31.08 9.13 -1.29
C ILE A 48 -30.53 7.95 -0.45
N THR A 49 -29.21 7.88 -0.25
CA THR A 49 -28.56 6.80 0.52
C THR A 49 -28.59 7.08 2.02
N GLU A 50 -28.48 8.34 2.46
CA GLU A 50 -28.58 8.75 3.87
C GLU A 50 -30.01 8.59 4.41
N VAL A 51 -31.04 8.94 3.61
CA VAL A 51 -32.46 8.74 3.97
C VAL A 51 -32.80 7.25 4.19
N ASN A 52 -32.05 6.31 3.59
CA ASN A 52 -32.27 4.87 3.73
C ASN A 52 -31.32 4.16 4.72
N ASN A 53 -30.28 4.82 5.23
CA ASN A 53 -29.24 4.19 6.05
C ASN A 53 -29.04 4.85 7.43
N GLU A 54 -30.12 5.06 8.17
CA GLU A 54 -30.03 5.21 9.64
C GLU A 54 -29.67 3.91 10.37
N THR A 55 -29.27 2.85 9.66
CA THR A 55 -28.63 1.71 10.31
C THR A 55 -27.13 1.94 10.32
N LYS A 56 -26.59 2.38 11.47
CA LYS A 56 -25.18 2.21 11.81
C LYS A 56 -24.84 0.73 11.65
N VAL A 57 -24.41 0.33 10.46
CA VAL A 57 -23.98 -1.04 10.21
C VAL A 57 -22.70 -1.20 11.01
N SER A 58 -22.83 -1.81 12.20
CA SER A 58 -21.73 -2.07 13.10
C SER A 58 -20.54 -2.60 12.31
N PHE A 59 -19.37 -1.99 12.48
CA PHE A 59 -18.12 -2.38 11.83
C PHE A 59 -17.91 -3.91 11.86
N PHE A 60 -18.27 -4.54 12.97
CA PHE A 60 -18.26 -6.00 13.17
C PHE A 60 -19.12 -6.78 12.18
N LYS A 61 -20.28 -6.24 11.77
CA LYS A 61 -21.17 -6.87 10.78
C LYS A 61 -20.58 -6.81 9.36
N GLN A 62 -19.88 -5.71 9.01
CA GLN A 62 -19.16 -5.61 7.73
C GLN A 62 -17.93 -6.52 7.69
N VAL A 63 -17.16 -6.56 8.78
CA VAL A 63 -16.02 -7.48 8.91
C VAL A 63 -16.51 -8.94 8.83
N ARG A 64 -17.61 -9.29 9.50
CA ARG A 64 -18.21 -10.63 9.42
C ARG A 64 -18.69 -10.98 7.99
N GLN A 65 -19.23 -10.01 7.25
CA GLN A 65 -19.62 -10.22 5.85
C GLN A 65 -18.42 -10.41 4.92
N LEU A 66 -17.29 -9.74 5.17
CA LEU A 66 -16.04 -9.95 4.46
C LEU A 66 -15.48 -11.36 4.69
N PHE A 67 -15.54 -11.85 5.93
CA PHE A 67 -15.14 -13.22 6.28
C PHE A 67 -16.06 -14.30 5.70
N LEU A 68 -17.29 -13.95 5.32
CA LEU A 68 -18.23 -14.87 4.69
C LEU A 68 -17.90 -15.14 3.22
N HIS A 69 -17.20 -14.21 2.54
CA HIS A 69 -16.88 -14.34 1.14
C HIS A 69 -15.52 -15.04 0.94
N ARG A 70 -15.56 -16.36 0.73
CA ARG A 70 -14.37 -17.22 0.56
C ARG A 70 -13.26 -16.68 -0.35
N PRO A 71 -13.52 -16.14 -1.56
CA PRO A 71 -12.44 -15.65 -2.41
C PRO A 71 -11.76 -14.38 -1.88
N THR A 72 -12.44 -13.60 -1.04
CA THR A 72 -11.87 -12.41 -0.39
C THR A 72 -10.97 -12.82 0.77
N VAL A 73 -11.43 -13.76 1.59
CA VAL A 73 -10.64 -14.28 2.73
C VAL A 73 -9.34 -14.89 2.26
N ILE A 74 -9.37 -15.71 1.20
CA ILE A 74 -8.15 -16.32 0.65
C ILE A 74 -7.15 -15.24 0.20
N LYS A 75 -7.59 -14.16 -0.45
CA LYS A 75 -6.70 -13.08 -0.90
C LYS A 75 -6.11 -12.30 0.27
N VAL A 76 -6.89 -12.05 1.31
CA VAL A 76 -6.43 -11.41 2.54
C VAL A 76 -5.39 -12.30 3.22
N LEU A 77 -5.67 -13.60 3.39
CA LEU A 77 -4.73 -14.56 3.98
C LEU A 77 -3.42 -14.65 3.20
N ILE A 78 -3.48 -14.72 1.86
CA ILE A 78 -2.28 -14.76 1.02
C ILE A 78 -1.45 -13.49 1.21
N THR A 79 -2.09 -12.32 1.28
CA THR A 79 -1.40 -11.03 1.43
C THR A 79 -0.84 -10.87 2.84
N ASP A 80 -1.55 -11.36 3.84
CA ASP A 80 -1.11 -11.38 5.24
C ASP A 80 0.09 -12.30 5.43
N LEU A 81 0.04 -13.53 4.89
CA LEU A 81 1.17 -14.46 4.86
C LEU A 81 2.39 -13.83 4.16
N LEU A 82 2.17 -13.13 3.06
CA LEU A 82 3.24 -12.47 2.32
C LEU A 82 3.87 -11.32 3.12
N GLY A 83 3.04 -10.53 3.80
CA GLY A 83 3.48 -9.49 4.73
C GLY A 83 4.28 -10.08 5.88
N PHE A 84 3.75 -11.14 6.51
CA PHE A 84 4.41 -11.87 7.60
C PHE A 84 5.79 -12.38 7.20
N THR A 85 5.92 -13.05 6.05
CA THR A 85 7.21 -13.50 5.53
C THR A 85 8.17 -12.34 5.28
N THR A 86 7.68 -11.19 4.78
CA THR A 86 8.50 -9.99 4.57
C THR A 86 9.06 -9.46 5.90
N TYR A 87 8.23 -9.41 6.95
CA TYR A 87 8.68 -9.00 8.28
C TYR A 87 9.68 -10.00 8.90
N LEU A 88 9.43 -11.30 8.75
CA LEU A 88 10.38 -12.32 9.23
C LEU A 88 11.75 -12.18 8.58
N LEU A 89 11.81 -12.03 7.26
CA LEU A 89 13.07 -11.83 6.52
C LEU A 89 13.76 -10.52 6.93
N TYR A 90 13.00 -9.46 7.20
CA TYR A 90 13.57 -8.20 7.69
C TYR A 90 14.25 -8.39 9.06
N TYR A 91 13.60 -9.09 9.98
CA TYR A 91 14.18 -9.37 11.29
C TYR A 91 15.39 -10.30 11.17
N GLU A 92 15.31 -11.37 10.36
CA GLU A 92 16.45 -12.27 10.11
C GLU A 92 17.70 -11.51 9.65
N ILE A 93 17.55 -10.67 8.63
CA ILE A 93 18.66 -9.87 8.09
C ILE A 93 19.15 -8.87 9.14
N SER A 94 18.25 -8.27 9.91
CA SER A 94 18.61 -7.29 10.95
C SER A 94 19.40 -7.91 12.12
N TYR A 95 19.02 -9.11 12.57
CA TYR A 95 19.75 -9.84 13.62
C TYR A 95 21.05 -10.48 13.10
N GLY A 96 21.13 -10.84 11.82
CA GLY A 96 22.35 -11.39 11.20
C GLY A 96 23.55 -10.45 11.17
N PHE A 97 23.36 -9.14 11.43
CA PHE A 97 24.44 -8.15 11.42
C PHE A 97 25.42 -8.26 12.59
N GLU A 98 25.05 -8.90 13.70
CA GLU A 98 25.93 -9.02 14.87
C GLU A 98 27.14 -9.94 14.63
N VAL A 99 27.08 -10.78 13.59
CA VAL A 99 28.11 -11.80 13.30
C VAL A 99 29.27 -11.23 12.48
N ILE A 100 29.14 -10.02 11.93
CA ILE A 100 30.16 -9.44 11.05
C ILE A 100 31.16 -8.65 11.90
N ASN A 101 32.42 -9.05 11.84
CA ASN A 101 33.57 -8.53 12.60
C ASN A 101 34.00 -7.09 12.21
N ILE A 102 33.02 -6.22 11.96
CA ILE A 102 33.15 -4.79 11.72
C ILE A 102 32.58 -4.09 12.96
N SER A 103 33.13 -2.93 13.34
CA SER A 103 32.58 -2.16 14.46
C SER A 103 31.06 -2.00 14.30
N PRO A 104 30.23 -2.37 15.30
CA PRO A 104 28.78 -2.46 15.15
C PRO A 104 28.14 -1.13 14.71
N TYR A 105 28.72 0.00 15.12
CA TYR A 105 28.28 1.34 14.72
C TYR A 105 28.36 1.59 13.21
N LEU A 106 29.45 1.15 12.55
CA LEU A 106 29.60 1.33 11.10
C LEU A 106 28.67 0.40 10.31
N GLY A 107 28.46 -0.83 10.78
CA GLY A 107 27.53 -1.77 10.16
C GLY A 107 26.09 -1.25 10.17
N ILE A 108 25.65 -0.67 11.29
CA ILE A 108 24.33 -0.05 11.43
C ILE A 108 24.21 1.17 10.51
N LEU A 109 25.22 2.05 10.47
CA LEU A 109 25.20 3.25 9.61
C LEU A 109 25.09 2.89 8.13
N ILE A 110 25.93 1.96 7.65
CA ILE A 110 25.89 1.49 6.26
C ILE A 110 24.54 0.84 5.98
N GLY A 111 24.07 -0.03 6.89
CA GLY A 111 22.77 -0.68 6.75
C GLY A 111 21.60 0.31 6.68
N ALA A 112 21.63 1.40 7.45
CA ALA A 112 20.61 2.44 7.43
C ALA A 112 20.63 3.24 6.11
N VAL A 113 21.82 3.55 5.58
CA VAL A 113 21.97 4.22 4.29
C VAL A 113 21.44 3.33 3.16
N VAL A 114 21.80 2.04 3.17
CA VAL A 114 21.33 1.07 2.17
C VAL A 114 19.81 0.88 2.23
N GLU A 115 19.25 0.83 3.43
CA GLU A 115 17.80 0.76 3.64
C GLU A 115 17.08 2.01 3.11
N ALA A 116 17.59 3.21 3.40
CA ALA A 116 17.05 4.46 2.86
C ALA A 116 17.07 4.47 1.32
N ILE A 117 18.17 4.03 0.71
CA ILE A 117 18.28 3.90 -0.74
C ILE A 117 17.25 2.88 -1.26
N GLY A 118 17.10 1.75 -0.60
CA GLY A 118 16.12 0.71 -0.95
C GLY A 118 14.67 1.20 -0.94
N TYR A 119 14.30 2.05 0.02
CA TYR A 119 12.97 2.66 0.05
C TYR A 119 12.73 3.63 -1.12
N ILE A 120 13.74 4.43 -1.49
CA ILE A 120 13.66 5.37 -2.60
C ILE A 120 13.56 4.62 -3.94
N THR A 121 14.43 3.64 -4.16
CA THR A 121 14.42 2.86 -5.40
C THR A 121 13.17 2.00 -5.51
N GLY A 122 12.70 1.39 -4.42
CA GLY A 122 11.43 0.66 -4.38
C GLY A 122 10.26 1.54 -4.79
N SER A 123 10.19 2.76 -4.24
CA SER A 123 9.15 3.74 -4.58
C SER A 123 9.21 4.15 -6.05
N PHE A 124 10.41 4.34 -6.60
CA PHE A 124 10.59 4.66 -8.02
C PHE A 124 10.21 3.47 -8.93
N LEU A 125 10.59 2.24 -8.57
CA LEU A 125 10.27 1.05 -9.33
C LEU A 125 8.76 0.78 -9.43
N ILE A 126 7.98 1.16 -8.42
CA ILE A 126 6.51 1.06 -8.48
C ILE A 126 5.92 1.94 -9.59
N VAL A 127 6.52 3.10 -9.85
CA VAL A 127 6.08 4.05 -10.89
C VAL A 127 6.46 3.55 -12.29
N THR A 128 7.49 2.71 -12.41
CA THR A 128 7.90 2.12 -13.68
C THR A 128 6.91 1.07 -14.20
N ARG A 129 6.99 0.77 -15.51
CA ARG A 129 6.09 -0.12 -16.28
C ARG A 129 5.93 -1.56 -15.74
N LEU A 130 6.71 -1.96 -14.73
CA LEU A 130 6.72 -3.31 -14.14
C LEU A 130 5.46 -3.63 -13.32
N GLY A 131 4.69 -2.60 -12.92
CA GLY A 131 3.46 -2.77 -12.15
C GLY A 131 3.70 -3.22 -10.71
N ARG A 132 2.74 -2.93 -9.83
CA ARG A 132 2.88 -3.09 -8.36
C ARG A 132 3.19 -4.52 -7.90
N LYS A 133 2.54 -5.52 -8.51
CA LYS A 133 2.73 -6.94 -8.15
C LYS A 133 4.05 -7.50 -8.70
N GLY A 134 4.44 -7.08 -9.90
CA GLY A 134 5.69 -7.52 -10.52
C GLY A 134 6.91 -7.06 -9.72
N THR A 135 6.94 -5.77 -9.37
CA THR A 135 7.99 -5.20 -8.52
C THR A 135 8.10 -5.92 -7.18
N PHE A 136 6.96 -6.22 -6.54
CA PHE A 136 6.95 -6.95 -5.27
C PHE A 136 7.56 -8.36 -5.41
N MET A 137 7.14 -9.12 -6.44
CA MET A 137 7.67 -10.47 -6.68
C MET A 137 9.17 -10.47 -6.95
N ILE A 138 9.66 -9.54 -7.78
CA ILE A 138 11.08 -9.43 -8.11
C ILE A 138 11.93 -9.11 -6.87
N MET A 139 11.47 -8.19 -6.03
CA MET A 139 12.21 -7.82 -4.82
C MET A 139 12.21 -8.96 -3.78
N MET A 140 11.09 -9.68 -3.64
CA MET A 140 11.03 -10.84 -2.76
C MET A 140 11.89 -12.01 -3.25
N THR A 141 11.87 -12.33 -4.55
CA THR A 141 12.74 -13.39 -5.09
C THR A 141 14.20 -13.02 -4.97
N LEU A 142 14.57 -11.77 -5.24
CA LEU A 142 15.93 -11.28 -5.05
C LEU A 142 16.37 -11.41 -3.58
N THR A 143 15.50 -11.04 -2.64
CA THR A 143 15.77 -11.19 -1.19
C THR A 143 15.99 -12.65 -0.82
N ALA A 144 15.11 -13.55 -1.24
CA ALA A 144 15.22 -14.99 -0.96
C ALA A 144 16.51 -15.58 -1.52
N VAL A 145 16.90 -15.21 -2.74
CA VAL A 145 18.16 -15.65 -3.36
C VAL A 145 19.36 -15.12 -2.56
N CYS A 146 19.35 -13.86 -2.13
CA CYS A 146 20.44 -13.31 -1.33
C CYS A 146 20.60 -14.06 0.00
N VAL A 147 19.50 -14.29 0.74
CA VAL A 147 19.51 -15.02 2.02
C VAL A 147 20.04 -16.45 1.87
N LEU A 148 19.62 -17.16 0.81
CA LEU A 148 20.10 -18.53 0.55
C LEU A 148 21.60 -18.59 0.20
N ILE A 149 22.15 -17.54 -0.42
CA ILE A 149 23.56 -17.49 -0.84
C ILE A 149 24.49 -17.09 0.33
N VAL A 150 24.03 -16.30 1.30
CA VAL A 150 24.80 -15.85 2.47
C VAL A 150 25.59 -16.99 3.16
N PRO A 151 25.00 -18.14 3.54
CA PRO A 151 25.74 -19.20 4.24
C PRO A 151 26.85 -19.81 3.38
N PHE A 152 26.67 -19.93 2.06
CA PHE A 152 27.71 -20.44 1.16
C PHE A 152 28.86 -19.45 1.01
N VAL A 153 28.57 -18.15 0.89
CA VAL A 153 29.58 -17.10 0.72
C VAL A 153 30.35 -16.82 2.01
N SER A 154 29.73 -17.06 3.17
CA SER A 154 30.35 -16.91 4.49
C SER A 154 31.65 -17.72 4.63
N GLN A 155 31.78 -18.83 3.91
CA GLN A 155 32.96 -19.71 3.93
C GLN A 155 34.11 -19.20 3.06
N HIS A 156 33.83 -18.34 2.08
CA HIS A 156 34.80 -17.92 1.06
C HIS A 156 35.36 -16.51 1.29
N GLY A 157 34.66 -15.64 2.01
CA GLY A 157 35.20 -14.31 2.35
C GLY A 157 34.23 -13.37 3.07
N ALA A 158 34.76 -12.65 4.05
CA ALA A 158 33.99 -11.68 4.86
C ALA A 158 33.42 -10.52 4.03
N LEU A 159 34.21 -9.97 3.09
CA LEU A 159 33.76 -8.85 2.26
C LEU A 159 32.60 -9.24 1.33
N ALA A 160 32.69 -10.41 0.67
CA ALA A 160 31.62 -10.91 -0.20
C ALA A 160 30.32 -11.15 0.59
N THR A 161 30.44 -11.65 1.83
CA THR A 161 29.29 -11.85 2.73
C THR A 161 28.62 -10.53 3.08
N VAL A 162 29.39 -9.48 3.36
CA VAL A 162 28.87 -8.13 3.63
C VAL A 162 28.11 -7.60 2.42
N PHE A 163 28.67 -7.71 1.21
CA PHE A 163 28.00 -7.24 0.00
C PHE A 163 26.66 -7.95 -0.24
N VAL A 164 26.63 -9.27 -0.11
CA VAL A 164 25.39 -10.05 -0.30
C VAL A 164 24.36 -9.74 0.79
N ALA A 165 24.79 -9.59 2.04
CA ALA A 165 23.90 -9.22 3.14
C ALA A 165 23.29 -7.83 2.96
N GLN A 166 24.08 -6.84 2.54
CA GLN A 166 23.59 -5.50 2.23
C GLN A 166 22.67 -5.48 1.00
N LEU A 167 22.94 -6.31 0.00
CA LEU A 167 22.05 -6.46 -1.16
C LEU A 167 20.70 -7.06 -0.76
N GLY A 168 20.69 -8.05 0.14
CA GLY A 168 19.48 -8.58 0.74
C GLY A 168 18.70 -7.50 1.52
N LYS A 169 19.40 -6.68 2.31
CA LYS A 169 18.80 -5.55 3.04
C LYS A 169 18.18 -4.50 2.11
N TYR A 170 18.85 -4.21 1.00
CA TYR A 170 18.32 -3.34 -0.04
C TYR A 170 17.02 -3.91 -0.65
N ALA A 171 17.02 -5.19 -1.01
CA ALA A 171 15.88 -5.84 -1.66
C ALA A 171 14.66 -5.93 -0.73
N ILE A 172 14.85 -6.27 0.55
CA ILE A 172 13.74 -6.34 1.53
C ILE A 172 13.15 -4.96 1.82
N SER A 173 13.98 -3.92 1.91
CA SER A 173 13.52 -2.53 2.11
C SER A 173 12.63 -2.07 0.94
N GLY A 174 13.03 -2.40 -0.29
CA GLY A 174 12.21 -2.17 -1.47
C GLY A 174 10.87 -2.92 -1.42
N ALA A 175 10.87 -4.20 -1.03
CA ALA A 175 9.65 -5.00 -0.88
C ALA A 175 8.69 -4.43 0.19
N ILE A 176 9.23 -3.95 1.31
CA ILE A 176 8.46 -3.31 2.38
C ILE A 176 7.75 -2.05 1.85
N SER A 177 8.46 -1.15 1.17
CA SER A 177 7.86 0.07 0.59
C SER A 177 6.67 -0.26 -0.32
N VAL A 178 6.81 -1.28 -1.18
CA VAL A 178 5.73 -1.72 -2.07
C VAL A 178 4.55 -2.29 -1.27
N SER A 179 4.82 -3.06 -0.22
CA SER A 179 3.80 -3.67 0.65
C SER A 179 2.91 -2.61 1.32
N TRP A 180 3.52 -1.55 1.86
CA TRP A 180 2.79 -0.43 2.50
C TRP A 180 1.77 0.23 1.57
N ILE A 181 2.03 0.24 0.27
CA ILE A 181 1.14 0.81 -0.72
C ILE A 181 0.11 -0.23 -1.19
N LEU A 182 0.49 -1.50 -1.30
CA LEU A 182 -0.39 -2.58 -1.78
C LEU A 182 -1.51 -2.90 -0.80
N ILE A 183 -1.22 -2.86 0.50
CA ILE A 183 -2.17 -3.15 1.58
C ILE A 183 -3.45 -2.28 1.48
N PRO A 184 -3.38 -0.94 1.54
CA PRO A 184 -4.58 -0.09 1.48
C PRO A 184 -5.34 -0.24 0.17
N GLU A 185 -4.66 -0.49 -0.95
CA GLU A 185 -5.32 -0.72 -2.24
C GLU A 185 -6.09 -2.04 -2.28
N LEU A 186 -5.56 -3.09 -1.65
CA LEU A 186 -6.23 -4.37 -1.57
C LEU A 186 -7.49 -4.29 -0.69
N PHE A 187 -7.41 -3.60 0.45
CA PHE A 187 -8.52 -3.47 1.40
C PHE A 187 -9.63 -2.52 0.93
N GLN A 188 -9.30 -1.40 0.28
CA GLN A 188 -10.33 -0.48 -0.21
C GLN A 188 -11.19 -1.12 -1.32
N THR A 189 -10.63 -1.99 -2.17
CA THR A 189 -11.39 -2.58 -3.27
C THR A 189 -12.38 -3.67 -2.86
N SER A 190 -12.20 -4.33 -1.70
CA SER A 190 -13.16 -5.32 -1.20
C SER A 190 -14.40 -4.65 -0.61
N ILE A 191 -14.20 -3.60 0.20
CA ILE A 191 -15.27 -2.83 0.86
C ILE A 191 -16.01 -1.95 -0.16
N ARG A 192 -15.29 -1.33 -1.10
CA ARG A 192 -15.90 -0.41 -2.08
C ARG A 192 -16.67 -1.16 -3.17
N ARG A 193 -16.26 -2.38 -3.53
CA ARG A 193 -17.05 -3.24 -4.43
C ARG A 193 -18.34 -3.72 -3.80
N SER A 194 -18.37 -4.08 -2.52
CA SER A 194 -19.62 -4.52 -1.88
C SER A 194 -20.70 -3.43 -1.84
N GLN A 195 -20.31 -2.16 -1.86
CA GLN A 195 -21.25 -1.05 -2.01
C GLN A 195 -21.71 -0.85 -3.48
N TRP A 196 -20.82 -1.05 -4.46
CA TRP A 196 -21.11 -0.78 -5.87
C TRP A 196 -21.80 -1.92 -6.61
N THR A 197 -21.48 -3.19 -6.30
CA THR A 197 -22.03 -4.36 -7.02
C THR A 197 -23.45 -4.73 -6.64
N ARG A 198 -24.00 -4.19 -5.54
CA ARG A 198 -25.38 -4.50 -5.14
C ARG A 198 -26.44 -3.64 -5.86
N ASN A 199 -26.07 -2.49 -6.44
CA ASN A 199 -27.02 -1.59 -7.11
C ASN A 199 -26.92 -1.54 -8.65
N LYS A 200 -25.95 -2.23 -9.28
CA LYS A 200 -25.75 -2.14 -10.74
C LYS A 200 -25.97 -3.43 -11.53
N ILE A 201 -26.26 -4.57 -10.88
CA ILE A 201 -26.46 -5.86 -11.56
C ILE A 201 -27.96 -6.21 -11.76
N ILE A 202 -28.89 -5.38 -11.28
CA ILE A 202 -30.34 -5.58 -11.51
C ILE A 202 -30.91 -4.60 -12.55
N ARG A 203 -30.13 -3.61 -13.02
CA ARG A 203 -30.54 -2.69 -14.11
C ARG A 203 -29.36 -2.26 -14.98
N MET A 204 -28.82 -3.20 -15.75
CA MET A 204 -28.27 -3.04 -17.10
C MET A 204 -28.59 -4.33 -17.84
#